data_AF-A0A455UAB6-F1
#
_entry.id   AF-A0A455UAB6-F1
#
_cell.length_a   1.000
_cell.length_b   1.000
_cell.length_c   1.000
_cell.angle_alpha   90.00
_cell.angle_beta   90.00
_cell.angle_gamma   90.00
#
_symmetry.space_group_name_H-M   'P 1'
#
loop_
_entity.id
_entity.type
_entity.pdbx_description
1 polymer ?
#
loop_
_entity_poly.entity_id
_entity_poly.type
_entity_poly.pdbx_seq_one_letter_code
_entity_poly.pdbx_strand_id
1 'polypeptide(L)'
;MWRFFHLHIQHAAEIGAFYDRASLIALPPATRQRYAFHLAQLVPPGAKGLLISLSHDEGDAGPPYSVTADELDNLFSANFALTFLEEESPDERGYIESVWALERRGPRL
;
A
#
# COMPACT_ATOMS: atom_id res chain seq x y z
N MET A 1 -13.49 6.78 18.24
CA MET A 1 -13.26 5.32 18.02
C MET A 1 -13.61 5.02 16.58
N TRP A 2 -12.66 5.23 15.66
CA TRP A 2 -12.89 5.08 14.22
C TRP A 2 -12.64 3.62 13.82
N ARG A 3 -13.68 2.97 13.29
CA ARG A 3 -13.62 1.57 12.85
C ARG A 3 -13.01 1.52 11.46
N PHE A 4 -11.77 1.06 11.36
CA PHE A 4 -11.15 0.66 10.10
C PHE A 4 -11.70 -0.74 9.73
N PHE A 5 -12.37 -0.81 8.57
CA PHE A 5 -12.78 -1.97 7.77
C PHE A 5 -13.30 -3.23 8.50
N HIS A 6 -14.58 -3.55 8.29
CA HIS A 6 -15.18 -4.83 8.72
C HIS A 6 -15.30 -5.78 7.51
N LEU A 7 -14.16 -6.13 6.91
CA LEU A 7 -14.09 -7.12 5.83
C LEU A 7 -13.59 -8.45 6.41
N HIS A 8 -14.41 -9.50 6.32
CA HIS A 8 -14.06 -10.83 6.80
C HIS A 8 -13.41 -11.63 5.66
N ILE A 9 -12.43 -12.48 5.97
CA ILE A 9 -11.68 -13.27 4.97
C ILE A 9 -12.58 -14.16 4.10
N GLN A 10 -13.73 -14.57 4.64
CA GLN A 10 -14.75 -15.34 3.90
C GLN A 10 -15.44 -14.53 2.79
N HIS A 11 -15.45 -13.20 2.86
CA HIS A 11 -15.93 -12.31 1.80
C HIS A 11 -14.82 -11.97 0.79
N ALA A 12 -13.57 -12.30 1.11
CA ALA A 12 -12.38 -12.01 0.31
C ALA A 12 -11.83 -13.22 -0.45
N ALA A 13 -12.45 -14.39 -0.31
CA ALA A 13 -12.00 -15.66 -0.88
C ALA A 13 -11.91 -15.65 -2.43
N GLU A 14 -12.61 -14.73 -3.09
CA GLU A 14 -12.58 -14.52 -4.55
C GLU A 14 -11.83 -13.23 -4.96
N ILE A 15 -11.16 -12.53 -4.03
CA ILE A 15 -10.39 -11.33 -4.37
C ILE A 15 -9.14 -11.74 -5.15
N GLY A 16 -9.26 -11.70 -6.47
CA GLY A 16 -8.14 -11.92 -7.40
C GLY A 16 -7.17 -10.74 -7.45
N ALA A 17 -7.61 -9.53 -7.09
CA ALA A 17 -6.75 -8.35 -7.03
C ALA A 17 -7.24 -7.26 -6.06
N PHE A 18 -6.32 -6.43 -5.58
CA PHE A 18 -6.63 -5.19 -4.84
C PHE A 18 -6.07 -3.95 -5.56
N TYR A 19 -6.71 -2.81 -5.31
CA TYR A 19 -6.21 -1.50 -5.75
C TYR A 19 -6.23 -0.54 -4.57
N ASP A 20 -5.07 -0.02 -4.21
CA ASP A 20 -4.92 1.02 -3.19
C ASP A 20 -4.49 2.32 -3.86
N ARG A 21 -5.47 3.20 -4.03
CA ARG A 21 -5.24 4.60 -4.38
C ARG A 21 -5.53 5.45 -3.16
N ALA A 22 -4.48 6.10 -2.67
CA ALA A 22 -4.52 7.09 -1.60
C ALA A 22 -4.83 6.60 -0.17
N SER A 23 -5.03 5.29 0.10
CA SER A 23 -5.29 4.83 1.47
C SER A 23 -4.01 4.94 2.30
N LEU A 24 -2.88 4.46 1.78
CA LEU A 24 -1.61 4.49 2.50
C LEU A 24 -1.12 5.93 2.79
N ILE A 25 -1.19 6.83 1.80
CA ILE A 25 -0.75 8.23 1.93
C ILE A 25 -1.73 9.08 2.77
N ALA A 26 -2.93 8.59 3.07
CA ALA A 26 -3.87 9.25 3.98
C ALA A 26 -3.64 8.87 5.46
N LEU A 27 -2.80 7.86 5.72
CA LEU A 27 -2.56 7.32 7.05
C LEU A 27 -1.32 7.95 7.71
N PRO A 28 -1.42 8.39 8.99
CA PRO A 28 -0.25 8.80 9.77
C PRO A 28 0.77 7.66 9.87
N PRO A 29 2.09 7.96 9.90
CA PRO A 29 3.16 6.94 9.91
C PRO A 29 2.96 5.81 10.93
N ALA A 30 2.55 6.17 12.16
CA ALA A 30 2.32 5.22 13.25
C ALA A 30 1.23 4.15 12.98
N THR A 31 0.38 4.36 11.97
CA THR A 31 -0.72 3.43 11.64
C THR A 31 -0.43 2.54 10.45
N ARG A 32 0.58 2.86 9.64
CA ARG A 32 0.85 2.20 8.34
C ARG A 32 1.28 0.74 8.47
N GLN A 33 2.08 0.40 9.49
CA GLN A 33 2.45 -0.99 9.75
C GLN A 33 1.22 -1.88 10.02
N ARG A 34 0.28 -1.37 10.83
CA ARG A 34 -0.98 -2.10 11.11
C ARG A 34 -1.83 -2.24 9.86
N TYR A 35 -1.86 -1.21 9.02
CA TYR A 35 -2.54 -1.25 7.73
C TYR A 35 -1.95 -2.31 6.80
N ALA A 36 -0.64 -2.29 6.56
CA ALA A 36 0.04 -3.25 5.68
C ALA A 36 -0.15 -4.69 6.16
N PHE A 37 -0.06 -4.91 7.48
CA PHE A 37 -0.34 -6.22 8.08
C PHE A 37 -1.79 -6.65 7.87
N HIS A 38 -2.75 -5.75 8.09
CA HIS A 38 -4.16 -6.07 7.89
C HIS A 38 -4.48 -6.39 6.43
N LEU A 39 -3.91 -5.64 5.48
CA LEU A 39 -4.03 -5.93 4.06
C LEU A 39 -3.51 -7.34 3.72
N ALA A 40 -2.35 -7.72 4.28
CA ALA A 40 -1.78 -9.05 4.08
C ALA A 40 -2.63 -10.20 4.64
N GLN A 41 -3.48 -9.94 5.64
CA GLN A 41 -4.42 -10.92 6.19
C GLN A 41 -5.67 -11.11 5.32
N LEU A 42 -6.06 -10.07 4.58
CA LEU A 42 -7.26 -10.09 3.72
C LEU A 42 -6.96 -10.66 2.34
N VAL A 43 -5.73 -10.49 1.85
CA VAL A 43 -5.34 -10.86 0.48
C VAL A 43 -4.80 -12.30 0.44
N PRO A 44 -5.39 -13.22 -0.36
CA PRO A 44 -4.93 -14.60 -0.45
C PRO A 44 -3.58 -14.71 -1.20
N PRO A 45 -2.79 -15.78 -0.97
CA PRO A 45 -1.55 -16.03 -1.72
C PRO A 45 -1.74 -15.99 -3.24
N GLY A 46 -0.81 -15.35 -3.95
CA GLY A 46 -0.85 -15.19 -5.41
C GLY A 46 -1.79 -14.10 -5.93
N ALA A 47 -2.63 -13.50 -5.08
CA ALA A 47 -3.41 -12.34 -5.47
C ALA A 47 -2.50 -11.14 -5.76
N LYS A 48 -2.90 -10.37 -6.77
CA LYS A 48 -2.13 -9.22 -7.27
C LYS A 48 -2.70 -7.92 -6.70
N GLY A 49 -1.87 -6.89 -6.67
CA GLY A 49 -2.28 -5.58 -6.22
C GLY A 49 -1.59 -4.49 -7.00
N LEU A 50 -2.25 -3.34 -7.08
CA LEU A 50 -1.66 -2.11 -7.57
C LEU A 50 -1.73 -1.08 -6.44
N LEU A 51 -0.59 -0.50 -6.08
CA LEU A 51 -0.43 0.49 -5.03
C LEU A 51 0.11 1.78 -5.65
N ILE A 52 -0.57 2.88 -5.41
CA ILE A 52 -0.07 4.22 -5.75
C ILE A 52 0.39 4.89 -4.46
N SER A 53 1.64 5.34 -4.45
CA SER A 53 2.24 6.10 -3.35
C SER A 53 2.69 7.48 -3.83
N LEU A 54 2.99 8.36 -2.88
CA LEU A 54 3.38 9.74 -3.16
C LEU A 54 4.53 10.11 -2.23
N SER A 55 5.60 10.68 -2.78
CA SER A 55 6.73 11.20 -2.01
C SER A 55 6.93 12.70 -2.26
N HIS A 56 7.34 13.41 -1.21
CA HIS A 56 7.63 14.85 -1.20
C HIS A 56 8.48 15.21 0.03
N ASP A 57 9.05 16.42 0.02
CA ASP A 57 10.00 16.92 1.03
C ASP A 57 9.35 17.71 2.20
N GLU A 58 8.02 17.74 2.30
CA GLU A 58 7.33 18.53 3.36
C GLU A 58 7.34 17.84 4.75
N GLY A 59 8.17 16.80 4.92
CA GLY A 59 8.31 16.05 6.18
C GLY A 59 7.04 15.27 6.56
N ASP A 60 6.61 15.40 7.82
CA ASP A 60 5.41 14.73 8.36
C ASP A 60 4.09 15.48 8.04
N ALA A 61 4.15 16.51 7.18
CA ALA A 61 2.94 17.20 6.73
C ALA A 61 2.06 16.24 5.90
N GLY A 62 0.74 16.32 6.11
CA GLY A 62 -0.22 15.52 5.38
C GLY A 62 -1.67 15.70 5.87
N PRO A 63 -2.66 15.08 5.19
CA PRO A 63 -2.53 14.29 3.98
C PRO A 63 -2.43 15.13 2.67
N PRO A 64 -1.84 14.60 1.58
CA PRO A 64 -1.17 13.31 1.53
C PRO A 64 0.15 13.37 2.32
N TYR A 65 0.44 12.31 3.06
CA TYR A 65 1.73 12.15 3.70
C TYR A 65 2.72 11.54 2.72
N SER A 66 3.99 11.95 2.84
CA SER A 66 5.10 11.36 2.11
C SER A 66 5.29 9.90 2.50
N VAL A 67 5.40 9.03 1.50
CA VAL A 67 5.72 7.61 1.61
C VAL A 67 6.81 7.30 0.59
N THR A 68 8.00 6.93 1.07
CA THR A 68 9.14 6.64 0.21
C THR A 68 9.15 5.17 -0.25
N ALA A 69 9.92 4.87 -1.29
CA ALA A 69 10.15 3.50 -1.74
C ALA A 69 10.72 2.59 -0.62
N ASP A 70 11.64 3.12 0.19
CA ASP A 70 12.21 2.40 1.34
C ASP A 70 11.14 2.09 2.40
N GLU A 71 10.21 3.02 2.64
CA GLU A 71 9.11 2.76 3.56
C GLU A 71 8.16 1.69 3.00
N LEU A 72 7.85 1.73 1.70
CA LEU A 72 7.05 0.69 1.06
C LEU A 72 7.68 -0.69 1.19
N ASP A 73 8.99 -0.79 0.97
CA ASP A 73 9.71 -2.06 1.14
C ASP A 73 9.60 -2.54 2.59
N ASN A 74 9.89 -1.67 3.57
CA ASN A 74 9.78 -2.01 5.00
C ASN A 74 8.37 -2.44 5.41
N LEU A 75 7.32 -1.84 4.84
CA LEU A 75 5.94 -2.14 5.18
C LEU A 75 5.43 -3.44 4.54
N PHE A 76 5.79 -3.69 3.28
CA PHE A 76 5.12 -4.71 2.47
C PHE A 76 6.00 -5.90 2.09
N SER A 77 7.33 -5.79 2.05
CA SER A 77 8.21 -6.84 1.49
C SER A 77 8.14 -8.18 2.22
N ALA A 78 7.84 -8.16 3.51
CA ALA A 78 7.64 -9.35 4.34
C ALA A 78 6.47 -10.22 3.83
N ASN A 79 5.42 -9.61 3.26
CA ASN A 79 4.20 -10.31 2.85
C ASN A 79 3.94 -10.27 1.34
N PHE A 80 4.55 -9.33 0.63
CA PHE A 80 4.34 -9.11 -0.80
C PHE A 80 5.68 -9.12 -1.55
N ALA A 81 5.66 -9.58 -2.79
CA ALA A 81 6.69 -9.23 -3.76
C ALA A 81 6.30 -7.90 -4.38
N LEU A 82 7.17 -6.90 -4.26
CA LEU A 82 6.95 -5.57 -4.83
C LEU A 82 7.66 -5.49 -6.17
N THR A 83 7.03 -4.84 -7.15
CA THR A 83 7.61 -4.51 -8.44
C THR A 83 7.29 -3.06 -8.73
N PHE A 84 8.32 -2.23 -8.82
CA PHE A 84 8.19 -0.86 -9.30
C PHE A 84 7.75 -0.88 -10.76
N LEU A 85 6.73 -0.09 -11.11
CA LEU A 85 6.21 -0.01 -12.47
C LEU A 85 6.56 1.33 -13.12
N GLU A 86 6.25 2.43 -12.44
CA GLU A 86 6.37 3.78 -13.00
C GLU A 86 6.47 4.83 -11.89
N GLU A 87 7.07 5.96 -12.21
CA GLU A 87 7.12 7.17 -11.40
C GLU A 87 6.87 8.38 -12.30
N GLU A 88 6.02 9.29 -11.84
CA GLU A 88 5.73 10.53 -12.56
C GLU A 88 6.79 11.60 -12.27
N SER A 89 6.90 12.57 -13.17
CA SER A 89 7.68 13.77 -12.88
C SER A 89 7.01 14.58 -11.75
N PRO A 90 7.79 15.33 -10.94
CA PRO A 90 7.22 16.16 -9.89
C PRO A 90 6.15 17.13 -10.43
N ASP A 91 5.03 17.23 -9.75
CA ASP A 91 3.99 18.22 -10.06
C ASP A 91 4.41 19.66 -9.65
N GLU A 92 3.51 20.63 -9.81
CA GLU A 92 3.77 22.04 -9.44
C GLU A 92 4.11 22.24 -7.95
N ARG A 93 3.77 21.26 -7.09
CA ARG A 93 4.01 21.25 -5.64
C ARG A 93 5.25 20.43 -5.28
N GLY A 94 5.90 19.81 -6.25
CA GLY A 94 7.04 18.91 -6.05
C GLY A 94 6.63 17.51 -5.60
N TYR A 95 5.37 17.12 -5.76
CA TYR A 95 4.89 15.79 -5.38
C TYR A 95 5.20 14.80 -6.49
N ILE A 96 5.74 13.64 -6.12
CA ILE A 96 6.12 12.58 -7.04
C ILE A 96 5.26 11.35 -6.74
N GLU A 97 4.38 10.98 -7.67
CA GLU A 97 3.61 9.74 -7.58
C GLU A 97 4.41 8.56 -8.14
N SER A 98 4.34 7.41 -7.45
CA SER A 98 4.93 6.17 -7.94
C SER A 98 3.94 5.00 -7.86
N VAL A 99 4.03 4.11 -8.85
CA VAL A 99 3.12 2.99 -9.07
C VAL A 99 3.86 1.67 -8.85
N TRP A 100 3.26 0.81 -8.02
CA TRP A 100 3.86 -0.46 -7.60
C TRP A 100 2.88 -1.61 -7.80
N ALA A 101 3.37 -2.70 -8.40
CA ALA A 101 2.69 -3.99 -8.40
C ALA A 101 3.08 -4.77 -7.13
N LEU A 102 2.08 -5.33 -6.45
CA LEU A 102 2.27 -6.21 -5.30
C LEU A 102 1.73 -7.61 -5.63
N GLU A 103 2.47 -8.66 -5.32
CA GLU A 103 1.95 -10.05 -5.36
C GLU A 103 2.06 -10.67 -3.98
N ARG A 104 0.96 -11.21 -3.45
CA ARG A 104 0.95 -11.82 -2.12
C ARG A 104 1.82 -13.08 -2.10
N ARG A 105 2.84 -13.07 -1.24
CA ARG A 105 3.70 -14.24 -0.98
C ARG A 105 2.92 -15.34 -0.25
N GLY A 106 3.25 -16.59 -0.52
CA GLY A 106 2.68 -17.77 0.13
C GLY A 106 2.59 -18.94 -0.83
N PRO A 107 2.34 -20.16 -0.33
CA PRO A 107 2.09 -21.31 -1.19
C PRO A 107 0.87 -21.02 -2.06
N ARG A 108 1.01 -21.17 -3.39
CA ARG A 108 -0.13 -21.20 -4.30
C ARG A 108 -0.85 -22.53 -4.04
N LEU A 109 -2.13 -22.47 -3.68
CA LEU A 109 -2.99 -23.65 -3.57
C LEU A 109 -3.24 -24.26 -4.95
#